data_AF-A0A1C3NXG1-F1
#
_entry.id   AF-A0A1C3NXG1-F1
#
_cell.length_a   1.000
_cell.length_b   1.000
_cell.length_c   1.000
_cell.angle_alpha   90.00
_cell.angle_beta   90.00
_cell.angle_gamma   90.00
#
_symmetry.space_group_name_H-M   'P 1'
#
loop_
_entity.id
_entity.type
_entity.pdbx_description
1 polymer ?
#
loop_
_entity_poly.entity_id
_entity_poly.type
_entity_poly.pdbx_seq_one_letter_code
_entity_poly.pdbx_strand_id
1 'polypeptide(L)'
;MSTLDPDAILLLAVDAADNAVVAAGERGDQSFVSGLLRLPLPERVAVVLTARSHRVPSLGADHAGTIELPSFDLITSAAHLRQYRPDATDADATVFHTRTDGNPRAQFYPLTRADAGDVDMATLLERCARTPEQEFANIVDSALRVSGADAGGQRWLALMVALARPVSMESLAVALEVAPAAVRAFAAGLAPGVRIEGDAIQFRDEDFETYVRSSVDPDKVTVAHGRLADVFLVSRATDPDAATNVAHHLSKAGRSDEVVQLVLAEDLPVGIADGFRRQQVQGDRLDLAARAAAETGDAVAAVRVAVRGCDTASRIDTLSRLVKSNLDLVARFTDPDLLQEHAVRAEPGEWLGPV
;
A
#
# COMPACT_ATOMS: atom_id res chain seq x y z
N MET A 1 4.39 18.39 30.70
CA MET A 1 3.67 18.60 29.43
C MET A 1 4.43 19.67 28.68
N SER A 2 5.02 19.32 27.53
CA SER A 2 5.61 20.32 26.63
C SER A 2 4.46 21.12 26.04
N THR A 3 4.27 22.36 26.49
CA THR A 3 3.30 23.27 25.87
C THR A 3 3.82 23.65 24.49
N LEU A 4 3.08 23.29 23.44
CA LEU A 4 3.36 23.76 22.08
C LEU A 4 3.32 25.28 22.05
N ASP A 5 4.16 25.89 21.23
CA ASP A 5 4.20 27.34 21.03
C ASP A 5 2.79 27.82 20.61
N PRO A 6 2.20 28.83 21.27
CA PRO A 6 0.90 29.41 20.88
C PRO A 6 0.85 29.86 19.42
N ASP A 7 2.01 30.16 18.83
CA ASP A 7 2.15 30.56 17.43
C ASP A 7 2.42 29.41 16.45
N ALA A 8 2.52 28.17 16.94
CA ALA A 8 2.75 27.01 16.10
C ALA A 8 1.58 26.78 15.10
N ILE A 9 1.93 26.31 13.91
CA ILE A 9 0.99 25.84 12.89
C ILE A 9 1.07 24.31 12.86
N LEU A 10 -0.08 23.64 12.94
CA LEU A 10 -0.18 22.21 12.67
C LEU A 10 -0.28 22.00 11.16
N LEU A 11 0.73 21.35 10.57
CA LEU A 11 0.74 20.99 9.17
C LEU A 11 0.35 19.53 9.00
N LEU A 12 -0.77 19.28 8.31
CA LEU A 12 -1.19 17.95 7.90
C LEU A 12 -0.66 17.69 6.48
N ALA A 13 0.39 16.87 6.37
CA ALA A 13 0.96 16.48 5.09
C ALA A 13 0.38 15.13 4.65
N VAL A 14 -0.28 15.10 3.49
CA VAL A 14 -0.76 13.85 2.86
C VAL A 14 0.11 13.56 1.65
N ASP A 15 0.91 12.51 1.76
CA ASP A 15 1.75 12.06 0.66
C ASP A 15 0.95 11.25 -0.36
N ALA A 16 1.25 11.45 -1.64
CA ALA A 16 0.60 10.84 -2.80
C ALA A 16 -0.94 10.86 -2.68
N ALA A 17 -1.49 12.03 -2.39
CA ALA A 17 -2.93 12.22 -2.16
C ALA A 17 -3.77 11.75 -3.35
N ASP A 18 -3.24 11.82 -4.58
CA ASP A 18 -3.91 11.32 -5.78
C ASP A 18 -4.16 9.81 -5.72
N ASN A 19 -3.25 9.04 -5.11
CA ASN A 19 -3.40 7.59 -4.99
C ASN A 19 -4.57 7.21 -4.10
N ALA A 20 -4.77 7.95 -3.00
CA ALA A 20 -5.90 7.74 -2.11
C ALA A 20 -7.24 8.04 -2.81
N VAL A 21 -7.26 9.00 -3.75
CA VAL A 21 -8.45 9.31 -4.55
C VAL A 21 -8.72 8.20 -5.58
N VAL A 22 -7.70 7.79 -6.33
CA VAL A 22 -7.83 6.71 -7.33
C VAL A 22 -8.29 5.42 -6.67
N ALA A 23 -7.65 5.01 -5.58
CA ALA A 23 -7.96 3.77 -4.88
C ALA A 23 -9.40 3.77 -4.30
N ALA A 24 -9.89 4.92 -3.84
CA ALA A 24 -11.28 5.03 -3.39
C ALA A 24 -12.26 4.90 -4.57
N GLY A 25 -11.96 5.55 -5.70
CA GLY A 25 -12.77 5.46 -6.92
C GLY A 25 -12.90 4.03 -7.45
N GLU A 26 -11.81 3.25 -7.46
CA GLU A 26 -11.82 1.84 -7.87
C GLU A 26 -12.70 0.95 -6.98
N ARG A 27 -12.86 1.32 -5.70
CA ARG A 27 -13.75 0.63 -4.75
C ARG A 27 -15.19 1.15 -4.77
N GLY A 28 -15.46 2.23 -5.50
CA GLY A 28 -16.74 2.94 -5.44
C GLY A 28 -16.98 3.66 -4.11
N ASP A 29 -15.92 4.04 -3.41
CA ASP A 29 -15.95 4.66 -2.08
C ASP A 29 -15.50 6.14 -2.12
N GLN A 30 -15.72 6.89 -1.03
CA GLN A 30 -15.21 8.26 -0.89
C GLN A 30 -13.78 8.27 -0.35
N SER A 31 -12.93 9.10 -0.95
CA SER A 31 -11.56 9.27 -0.48
C SER A 31 -11.50 10.10 0.81
N PHE A 32 -10.63 9.70 1.75
CA PHE A 32 -10.28 10.50 2.92
C PHE A 32 -9.83 11.91 2.53
N VAL A 33 -9.06 12.05 1.44
CA VAL A 33 -8.54 13.35 0.98
C VAL A 33 -9.70 14.30 0.66
N SER A 34 -10.71 13.83 -0.06
CA SER A 34 -11.90 14.63 -0.38
C SER A 34 -12.72 14.98 0.87
N GLY A 35 -12.73 14.11 1.88
CA GLY A 35 -13.32 14.40 3.19
C GLY A 35 -12.56 15.51 3.91
N LEU A 36 -11.24 15.36 4.04
CA LEU A 36 -10.34 16.30 4.72
C LEU A 36 -10.44 17.72 4.15
N LEU A 37 -10.46 17.85 2.82
CA LEU A 37 -10.54 19.15 2.14
C LEU A 37 -11.89 19.87 2.34
N ARG A 38 -12.94 19.16 2.76
CA ARG A 38 -14.25 19.76 3.04
C ARG A 38 -14.40 20.22 4.49
N LEU A 39 -13.45 19.89 5.37
CA LEU A 39 -13.51 20.27 6.77
C LEU A 39 -13.21 21.76 6.95
N PRO A 40 -13.95 22.47 7.81
CA PRO A 40 -13.52 23.79 8.26
C PRO A 40 -12.29 23.63 9.15
N LEU A 41 -11.11 23.88 8.59
CA LEU A 41 -9.85 23.79 9.33
C LEU A 41 -9.75 24.92 10.38
N PRO A 42 -9.28 24.64 11.61
CA PRO A 42 -8.98 25.69 12.59
C PRO A 42 -7.92 26.66 12.06
N GLU A 43 -7.89 27.88 12.59
CA GLU A 43 -7.05 28.99 12.09
C GLU A 43 -5.56 28.65 11.97
N ARG A 44 -5.04 27.75 12.82
CA ARG A 44 -3.63 27.34 12.85
C ARG A 44 -3.39 25.93 12.34
N VAL A 45 -4.25 25.45 11.44
CA VAL A 45 -4.10 24.15 10.77
C VAL A 45 -4.03 24.37 9.27
N ALA A 46 -3.00 23.80 8.63
CA ALA A 46 -2.83 23.83 7.19
C ALA A 46 -2.70 22.40 6.65
N VAL A 47 -3.14 22.18 5.42
CA VAL A 47 -3.02 20.90 4.72
C VAL A 47 -2.08 21.08 3.53
N VAL A 48 -1.12 20.16 3.39
CA VAL A 48 -0.25 20.05 2.22
C VAL A 48 -0.48 18.68 1.59
N LEU A 49 -0.80 18.68 0.30
CA LEU A 49 -1.00 17.48 -0.49
C LEU A 49 0.14 17.37 -1.50
N THR A 50 0.75 16.19 -1.61
CA THR A 50 1.61 15.87 -2.76
C THR A 50 0.79 15.07 -3.76
N ALA A 51 0.95 15.37 -5.05
CA ALA A 51 0.26 14.64 -6.12
C ALA A 51 1.02 14.75 -7.44
N ARG A 52 0.73 13.82 -8.36
CA ARG A 52 1.20 13.92 -9.74
C ARG A 52 0.52 15.07 -10.46
N SER A 53 1.27 15.85 -11.23
CA SER A 53 0.76 17.04 -11.94
C SER A 53 -0.49 16.74 -12.77
N HIS A 54 -0.54 15.60 -13.46
CA HIS A 54 -1.69 15.21 -14.28
C HIS A 54 -2.91 14.70 -13.49
N ARG A 55 -2.76 14.39 -12.19
CA ARG A 55 -3.83 13.93 -11.29
C ARG A 55 -4.29 14.99 -10.30
N VAL A 56 -3.64 16.17 -10.23
CA VAL A 56 -4.09 17.29 -9.39
C VAL A 56 -5.60 17.58 -9.52
N PRO A 57 -6.22 17.55 -10.72
CA PRO A 57 -7.66 17.79 -10.86
C PRO A 57 -8.56 16.78 -10.13
N SER A 58 -8.07 15.56 -9.84
CA SER A 58 -8.87 14.54 -9.14
C SER A 58 -9.01 14.82 -7.64
N LEU A 59 -8.16 15.67 -7.06
CA LEU A 59 -8.14 15.93 -5.62
C LEU A 59 -9.35 16.73 -5.14
N GLY A 60 -9.99 17.52 -6.01
CA GLY A 60 -11.03 18.48 -5.62
C GLY A 60 -10.49 19.64 -4.77
N ALA A 61 -9.23 20.01 -4.98
CA ALA A 61 -8.50 21.04 -4.23
C ALA A 61 -8.44 22.39 -4.98
N ASP A 62 -9.52 22.80 -5.66
CA ASP A 62 -9.53 23.97 -6.57
C ASP A 62 -9.18 25.31 -5.90
N HIS A 63 -9.30 25.36 -4.58
CA HIS A 63 -9.03 26.52 -3.72
C HIS A 63 -7.60 26.53 -3.16
N ALA A 64 -6.82 25.47 -3.37
CA ALA A 64 -5.45 25.36 -2.89
C ALA A 64 -4.45 26.01 -3.87
N GLY A 65 -3.40 26.62 -3.32
CA GLY A 65 -2.25 27.04 -4.12
C GLY A 65 -1.45 25.81 -4.57
N THR A 66 -1.07 25.77 -5.84
CA THR A 66 -0.24 24.70 -6.41
C THR A 66 1.19 25.18 -6.55
N ILE A 67 2.14 24.38 -6.06
CA ILE A 67 3.58 24.58 -6.27
C ILE A 67 4.07 23.40 -7.10
N GLU A 68 4.51 23.68 -8.33
CA GLU A 68 5.10 22.67 -9.18
C GLU A 68 6.53 22.38 -8.74
N LEU A 69 6.88 21.09 -8.64
CA LEU A 69 8.24 20.63 -8.36
C LEU A 69 8.94 20.31 -9.69
N PRO A 70 9.89 21.14 -10.15
CA PRO A 70 10.60 20.88 -11.39
C PRO A 70 11.57 19.70 -11.22
N SER A 71 11.98 19.12 -12.35
CA SER A 71 13.16 18.26 -12.41
C SER A 71 14.40 18.97 -11.84
N PHE A 72 15.42 18.21 -11.45
CA PHE A 72 16.69 18.77 -11.03
C PHE A 72 17.31 19.56 -12.17
N ASP A 73 17.80 20.76 -11.86
CA ASP A 73 18.68 21.49 -12.75
C ASP A 73 20.07 20.83 -12.80
N LEU A 74 20.93 21.30 -13.71
CA LEU A 74 22.28 20.77 -13.87
C LEU A 74 23.09 20.81 -12.56
N ILE A 75 22.94 21.88 -11.77
CA ILE A 75 23.67 22.07 -10.51
C ILE A 75 23.25 20.99 -9.50
N THR A 76 21.95 20.76 -9.39
CA THR A 76 21.36 19.76 -8.47
C THR A 76 21.69 18.34 -8.94
N SER A 77 21.60 18.05 -10.25
CA SER A 77 22.05 16.78 -10.83
C SER A 77 23.54 16.52 -10.57
N ALA A 78 24.39 17.54 -10.72
CA ALA A 78 25.83 17.43 -10.45
C ALA A 78 26.12 17.16 -8.98
N ALA A 79 25.43 17.85 -8.08
CA ALA A 79 25.54 17.63 -6.64
C ALA A 79 25.08 16.22 -6.27
N HIS A 80 23.97 15.75 -6.84
CA HIS A 80 23.45 14.40 -6.61
C HIS A 80 24.42 13.32 -7.12
N LEU A 81 24.95 13.44 -8.35
CA LEU A 81 25.97 12.52 -8.87
C LEU A 81 27.19 12.44 -7.95
N ARG A 82 27.68 13.59 -7.48
CA ARG A 82 28.89 13.68 -6.64
C ARG A 82 28.72 13.11 -5.23
N GLN A 83 27.48 12.91 -4.76
CA GLN A 83 27.25 12.16 -3.53
C GLN A 83 27.64 10.68 -3.66
N TYR A 84 27.53 10.12 -4.87
CA TYR A 84 27.87 8.72 -5.16
C TYR A 84 29.23 8.55 -5.85
N ARG A 85 29.68 9.59 -6.57
CA ARG A 85 30.95 9.64 -7.30
C ARG A 85 31.63 10.99 -7.06
N PRO A 86 32.34 11.15 -5.93
CA PRO A 86 32.99 12.42 -5.58
C PRO A 86 34.01 12.92 -6.63
N ASP A 87 34.52 12.01 -7.46
CA ASP A 87 35.46 12.24 -8.55
C ASP A 87 34.80 12.70 -9.87
N ALA A 88 33.46 12.77 -9.94
CA ALA A 88 32.74 13.13 -11.17
C ALA A 88 33.05 14.54 -11.66
N THR A 89 33.48 14.63 -12.92
CA THR A 89 33.81 15.91 -13.58
C THR A 89 32.55 16.69 -13.99
N ASP A 90 32.70 17.97 -14.34
CA ASP A 90 31.59 18.76 -14.89
C ASP A 90 31.07 18.21 -16.23
N ALA A 91 31.95 17.57 -17.01
CA ALA A 91 31.56 16.90 -18.25
C ALA A 91 30.67 15.68 -17.96
N ASP A 92 31.03 14.86 -16.96
CA ASP A 92 30.23 13.72 -16.53
C ASP A 92 28.86 14.18 -16.02
N ALA A 93 28.83 15.25 -15.19
CA ALA A 93 27.59 15.82 -14.67
C ALA A 93 26.67 16.33 -15.79
N THR A 94 27.23 16.92 -16.85
CA THR A 94 26.47 17.37 -18.02
C THR A 94 25.84 16.18 -18.74
N VAL A 95 26.63 15.14 -19.03
CA VAL A 95 26.12 13.91 -19.68
C VAL A 95 25.05 13.23 -18.82
N PHE A 96 25.28 13.15 -17.51
CA PHE A 96 24.35 12.58 -16.53
C PHE A 96 23.02 13.34 -16.51
N HIS A 97 23.06 14.66 -16.39
CA HIS A 97 21.86 15.50 -16.38
C HIS A 97 21.07 15.35 -17.68
N THR A 98 21.73 15.39 -18.84
CA THR A 98 21.07 15.23 -20.14
C THR A 98 20.45 13.84 -20.31
N ARG A 99 21.16 12.77 -19.92
CA ARG A 99 20.66 11.38 -20.08
C ARG A 99 19.45 11.08 -19.20
N THR A 100 19.40 11.69 -18.02
CA THR A 100 18.30 11.51 -17.06
C THR A 100 17.19 12.55 -17.20
N ASP A 101 17.35 13.52 -18.10
CA ASP A 101 16.46 14.68 -18.24
C ASP A 101 16.18 15.41 -16.90
N GLY A 102 17.21 15.47 -16.05
CA GLY A 102 17.09 16.02 -14.69
C GLY A 102 16.15 15.24 -13.75
N ASN A 103 15.56 14.12 -14.17
CA ASN A 103 14.57 13.39 -13.38
C ASN A 103 15.23 12.72 -12.15
N PRO A 104 14.85 13.10 -10.91
CA PRO A 104 15.49 12.56 -9.70
C PRO A 104 15.38 11.04 -9.56
N ARG A 105 14.26 10.45 -10.02
CA ARG A 105 14.04 9.00 -9.99
C ARG A 105 14.91 8.28 -11.02
N ALA A 106 14.99 8.80 -12.25
CA ALA A 106 15.86 8.25 -13.29
C ALA A 106 17.35 8.34 -12.92
N GLN A 107 17.73 9.33 -12.11
CA GLN A 107 19.06 9.43 -11.50
C GLN A 107 19.27 8.40 -10.37
N PHE A 108 18.29 8.24 -9.49
CA PHE A 108 18.40 7.44 -8.27
C PHE A 108 18.74 5.95 -8.51
N TYR A 109 18.04 5.30 -9.43
CA TYR A 109 18.18 3.86 -9.70
C TYR A 109 19.58 3.45 -10.18
N PRO A 110 20.14 4.04 -11.26
CA PRO A 110 21.47 3.69 -11.73
C PRO A 110 22.56 4.07 -10.72
N LEU A 111 22.43 5.20 -10.02
CA LEU A 111 23.39 5.64 -8.99
C LEU A 111 23.45 4.64 -7.82
N THR A 112 22.31 4.27 -7.24
CA THR A 112 22.27 3.37 -6.09
C THR A 112 22.80 1.97 -6.45
N ARG A 113 22.52 1.49 -7.66
CA ARG A 113 23.04 0.20 -8.13
C ARG A 113 24.55 0.25 -8.40
N ALA A 114 25.05 1.38 -8.90
CA ALA A 114 26.48 1.60 -9.09
C ALA A 114 27.21 1.84 -7.77
N ASP A 115 26.53 2.23 -6.69
CA ASP A 115 27.15 2.31 -5.36
C ASP A 115 27.34 0.93 -4.73
N ALA A 116 26.40 0.02 -4.97
CA ALA A 116 26.47 -1.36 -4.52
C ALA A 116 27.52 -2.23 -5.26
N GLY A 117 28.16 -1.72 -6.32
CA GLY A 117 29.15 -2.47 -7.11
C GLY A 117 30.27 -1.57 -7.64
N ASP A 118 31.43 -2.16 -7.97
CA ASP A 118 32.56 -1.41 -8.52
C ASP A 118 32.33 -1.09 -10.02
N VAL A 119 31.46 -0.12 -10.29
CA VAL A 119 31.07 0.33 -11.64
C VAL A 119 31.75 1.64 -11.97
N ASP A 120 32.51 1.68 -13.07
CA ASP A 120 33.17 2.88 -13.56
C ASP A 120 32.20 3.97 -14.06
N MET A 121 32.70 5.19 -14.20
CA MET A 121 31.88 6.35 -14.60
C MET A 121 31.25 6.17 -15.98
N ALA A 122 31.98 5.62 -16.95
CA ALA A 122 31.48 5.43 -18.31
C ALA A 122 30.26 4.48 -18.34
N THR A 123 30.36 3.36 -17.64
CA THR A 123 29.28 2.37 -17.50
C THR A 123 28.10 2.94 -16.72
N LEU A 124 28.35 3.71 -15.65
CA LEU A 124 27.30 4.39 -14.90
C LEU A 124 26.51 5.34 -15.80
N LEU A 125 27.20 6.20 -16.55
CA LEU A 125 26.55 7.13 -17.47
C LEU A 125 25.77 6.38 -18.55
N GLU A 126 26.28 5.26 -19.07
CA GLU A 126 25.56 4.41 -20.04
C GLU A 126 24.23 3.90 -19.47
N ARG A 127 24.21 3.44 -18.22
CA ARG A 127 22.97 3.03 -17.54
C ARG A 127 21.99 4.18 -17.38
N CYS A 128 22.47 5.42 -17.21
CA CYS A 128 21.61 6.59 -17.12
C CYS A 128 20.89 6.93 -18.44
N ALA A 129 21.36 6.42 -19.59
CA ALA A 129 20.66 6.57 -20.87
C ALA A 129 19.46 5.62 -21.02
N ARG A 130 19.31 4.68 -20.08
CA ARG A 130 18.21 3.72 -20.09
C ARG A 130 16.98 4.35 -19.45
N THR A 131 15.82 3.99 -19.97
CA THR A 131 14.58 4.37 -19.31
C THR A 131 14.47 3.62 -17.97
N PRO A 132 13.75 4.18 -16.98
CA PRO A 132 13.54 3.52 -15.69
C PRO A 132 13.06 2.06 -15.81
N GLU A 133 12.23 1.75 -16.82
CA GLU A 133 11.72 0.38 -17.02
C GLU A 133 12.81 -0.65 -17.29
N GLN A 134 13.89 -0.30 -18.01
CA GLN A 134 14.99 -1.23 -18.25
C GLN A 134 15.78 -1.51 -16.97
N GLU A 135 15.95 -0.51 -16.12
CA GLU A 135 16.56 -0.71 -14.81
C GLU A 135 15.66 -1.52 -13.89
N PHE A 136 14.35 -1.33 -13.96
CA PHE A 136 13.38 -2.16 -13.23
C PHE A 136 13.45 -3.62 -13.66
N ALA A 137 13.53 -3.89 -14.96
CA ALA A 137 13.73 -5.24 -15.50
C ALA A 137 14.99 -5.89 -14.92
N ASN A 138 16.11 -5.17 -14.95
CA ASN A 138 17.39 -5.66 -14.44
C ASN A 138 17.37 -5.90 -12.92
N ILE A 139 16.53 -5.20 -12.16
CA ILE A 139 16.35 -5.41 -10.72
C ILE A 139 15.54 -6.68 -10.50
N VAL A 140 14.40 -6.81 -11.17
CA VAL A 140 13.52 -7.98 -11.06
C VAL A 140 14.25 -9.27 -11.50
N ASP A 141 14.94 -9.25 -12.64
CA ASP A 141 15.70 -10.41 -13.13
C ASP A 141 16.81 -10.82 -12.17
N SER A 142 17.51 -9.83 -11.60
CA SER A 142 18.55 -10.09 -10.61
C SER A 142 17.97 -10.75 -9.35
N ALA A 143 16.84 -10.24 -8.84
CA ALA A 143 16.15 -10.77 -7.69
C ALA A 143 15.70 -12.23 -7.89
N LEU A 144 15.07 -12.51 -9.03
CA LEU A 144 14.60 -13.85 -9.38
C LEU A 144 15.75 -14.85 -9.51
N ARG A 145 16.88 -14.42 -10.08
CA ARG A 145 18.06 -15.27 -10.25
C ARG A 145 18.70 -15.63 -8.91
N VAL A 146 18.86 -14.67 -8.00
CA VAL A 146 19.51 -14.92 -6.69
C VAL A 146 18.62 -15.72 -5.73
N SER A 147 17.30 -15.66 -5.91
CA SER A 147 16.34 -16.43 -5.09
C SER A 147 16.18 -17.87 -5.55
N GLY A 148 16.68 -18.23 -6.74
CA GLY A 148 16.42 -19.52 -7.35
C GLY A 148 14.97 -19.69 -7.78
N ALA A 149 14.33 -18.59 -8.20
CA ALA A 149 12.95 -18.61 -8.68
C ALA A 149 12.76 -19.56 -9.88
N ASP A 150 11.51 -19.99 -10.08
CA ASP A 150 11.12 -20.77 -11.26
C ASP A 150 11.35 -19.98 -12.56
N ALA A 151 11.39 -20.70 -13.69
CA ALA A 151 11.66 -20.10 -14.99
C ALA A 151 10.67 -18.94 -15.28
N GLY A 152 11.22 -17.74 -15.47
CA GLY A 152 10.44 -16.52 -15.71
C GLY A 152 9.87 -15.86 -14.44
N GLY A 153 9.98 -16.47 -13.26
CA GLY A 153 9.67 -15.86 -11.96
C GLY A 153 8.22 -15.44 -11.74
N GLN A 154 7.31 -15.78 -12.64
CA GLN A 154 5.92 -15.31 -12.64
C GLN A 154 5.19 -15.70 -11.35
N ARG A 155 5.46 -16.89 -10.79
CA ARG A 155 4.85 -17.32 -9.53
C ARG A 155 5.25 -16.42 -8.36
N TRP A 156 6.53 -16.06 -8.27
CA TRP A 156 7.06 -15.20 -7.20
C TRP A 156 6.48 -13.80 -7.27
N LEU A 157 6.52 -13.20 -8.46
CA LEU A 157 5.99 -11.87 -8.67
C LEU A 157 4.48 -11.81 -8.45
N ALA A 158 3.72 -12.81 -8.94
CA ALA A 158 2.29 -12.89 -8.73
C ALA A 158 1.90 -12.98 -7.24
N LEU A 159 2.60 -13.82 -6.46
CA LEU A 159 2.35 -13.92 -5.01
C LEU A 159 2.72 -12.64 -4.27
N MET A 160 3.85 -12.01 -4.62
CA MET A 160 4.23 -10.72 -4.05
C MET A 160 3.21 -9.62 -4.40
N VAL A 161 2.69 -9.60 -5.63
CA VAL A 161 1.66 -8.63 -6.06
C VAL A 161 0.32 -8.87 -5.38
N ALA A 162 -0.05 -10.12 -5.13
CA ALA A 162 -1.33 -10.50 -4.53
C ALA A 162 -1.41 -10.23 -3.02
N LEU A 163 -0.27 -10.27 -2.31
CA LEU A 163 -0.19 -10.03 -0.86
C LEU A 163 -0.48 -8.56 -0.48
N ALA A 164 -1.07 -8.38 0.71
CA ALA A 164 -1.27 -7.08 1.32
C ALA A 164 0.06 -6.33 1.51
N ARG A 165 -0.01 -5.00 1.64
CA ARG A 165 1.15 -4.13 1.87
C ARG A 165 1.26 -3.79 3.37
N PRO A 166 2.47 -3.78 3.94
CA PRO A 166 3.72 -4.26 3.35
C PRO A 166 3.72 -5.79 3.20
N VAL A 167 4.46 -6.33 2.23
CA VAL A 167 4.45 -7.77 1.93
C VAL A 167 5.21 -8.53 3.01
N SER A 168 4.51 -9.41 3.73
CA SER A 168 5.13 -10.34 4.69
C SER A 168 6.03 -11.36 3.97
N MET A 169 7.31 -11.40 4.34
CA MET A 169 8.26 -12.39 3.81
C MET A 169 7.87 -13.81 4.25
N GLU A 170 7.35 -13.96 5.47
CA GLU A 170 6.83 -15.23 5.97
C GLU A 170 5.66 -15.74 5.11
N SER A 171 4.63 -14.91 4.91
CA SER A 171 3.46 -15.28 4.10
C SER A 171 3.87 -15.61 2.66
N LEU A 172 4.82 -14.85 2.10
CA LEU A 172 5.38 -15.11 0.77
C LEU A 172 6.12 -16.45 0.72
N ALA A 173 6.96 -16.76 1.72
CA ALA A 173 7.71 -18.03 1.80
C ALA A 173 6.77 -19.24 1.91
N VAL A 174 5.75 -19.16 2.76
CA VAL A 174 4.75 -20.22 2.93
C VAL A 174 3.93 -20.43 1.65
N ALA A 175 3.51 -19.36 0.99
CA ALA A 175 2.76 -19.47 -0.26
C ALA A 175 3.61 -20.02 -1.42
N LEU A 176 4.90 -19.69 -1.44
CA LEU A 176 5.88 -20.22 -2.40
C LEU A 176 6.33 -21.65 -2.10
N GLU A 177 6.17 -22.13 -0.87
CA GLU A 177 6.73 -23.41 -0.37
C GLU A 177 8.26 -23.45 -0.46
N VAL A 178 8.91 -22.34 -0.11
CA VAL A 178 10.38 -22.20 -0.17
C VAL A 178 10.94 -21.83 1.20
N ALA A 179 12.24 -22.05 1.37
CA ALA A 179 12.93 -21.63 2.58
C ALA A 179 12.90 -20.09 2.73
N PRO A 180 12.73 -19.54 3.95
CA PRO A 180 12.75 -18.09 4.18
C PRO A 180 14.00 -17.40 3.63
N ALA A 181 15.14 -18.09 3.60
CA ALA A 181 16.39 -17.57 3.03
C ALA A 181 16.26 -17.20 1.55
N ALA A 182 15.47 -17.94 0.76
CA ALA A 182 15.25 -17.65 -0.66
C ALA A 182 14.40 -16.38 -0.84
N VAL A 183 13.40 -16.16 0.03
CA VAL A 183 12.61 -14.92 0.05
C VAL A 183 13.44 -13.72 0.51
N ARG A 184 14.32 -13.89 1.50
CA ARG A 184 15.27 -12.83 1.90
C ARG A 184 16.23 -12.47 0.77
N ALA A 185 16.75 -13.46 0.03
CA ALA A 185 17.59 -13.23 -1.14
C ALA A 185 16.82 -12.52 -2.27
N PHE A 186 15.57 -12.94 -2.52
CA PHE A 186 14.68 -12.26 -3.46
C PHE A 186 14.46 -10.79 -3.09
N ALA A 187 14.06 -10.53 -1.84
CA ALA A 187 13.84 -9.17 -1.33
C ALA A 187 15.10 -8.31 -1.43
N ALA A 188 16.26 -8.85 -1.04
CA ALA A 188 17.54 -8.15 -1.15
C ALA A 188 17.90 -7.85 -2.62
N GLY A 189 17.61 -8.77 -3.53
CA GLY A 189 17.84 -8.57 -4.96
C GLY A 189 16.90 -7.56 -5.62
N LEU A 190 15.74 -7.29 -5.02
CA LEU A 190 14.82 -6.24 -5.45
C LEU A 190 15.27 -4.83 -5.02
N ALA A 191 16.28 -4.69 -4.17
CA ALA A 191 16.86 -3.40 -3.87
C ALA A 191 17.54 -2.80 -5.12
N PRO A 192 17.37 -1.50 -5.41
CA PRO A 192 16.76 -0.47 -4.57
C PRO A 192 15.24 -0.25 -4.80
N GLY A 193 14.58 -1.06 -5.64
CA GLY A 193 13.16 -0.91 -5.96
C GLY A 193 12.20 -1.23 -4.80
N VAL A 194 12.68 -1.95 -3.78
CA VAL A 194 11.98 -2.16 -2.52
C VAL A 194 12.83 -1.71 -1.32
N ARG A 195 12.15 -1.43 -0.21
CA ARG A 195 12.72 -1.28 1.13
C ARG A 195 12.38 -2.52 1.95
N ILE A 196 13.30 -2.91 2.82
CA ILE A 196 13.12 -4.03 3.74
C ILE A 196 13.06 -3.45 5.15
N GLU A 197 11.94 -3.64 5.84
CA GLU A 197 11.74 -3.23 7.23
C GLU A 197 11.37 -4.46 8.05
N GLY A 198 12.31 -4.93 8.88
CA GLY A 198 12.15 -6.20 9.59
C GLY A 198 11.98 -7.38 8.61
N ASP A 199 10.82 -8.05 8.68
CA ASP A 199 10.45 -9.18 7.81
C ASP A 199 9.42 -8.78 6.73
N ALA A 200 9.33 -7.48 6.42
CA ALA A 200 8.38 -6.94 5.46
C ALA A 200 9.08 -6.27 4.26
N ILE A 201 8.50 -6.45 3.07
CA ILE A 201 8.93 -5.82 1.82
C ILE A 201 7.97 -4.68 1.48
N GLN A 202 8.49 -3.47 1.31
CA GLN A 202 7.73 -2.31 0.89
C GLN A 202 8.23 -1.81 -0.46
N PHE A 203 7.32 -1.58 -1.41
CA PHE A 203 7.67 -0.93 -2.67
C PHE A 203 8.19 0.48 -2.40
N ARG A 204 9.28 0.85 -3.06
CA ARG A 204 9.89 2.16 -2.83
C ARG A 204 9.10 3.30 -3.46
N ASP A 205 8.55 3.05 -4.64
CA ASP A 205 7.74 3.98 -5.40
C ASP A 205 6.72 3.24 -6.27
N GLU A 206 5.69 3.97 -6.70
CA GLU A 206 4.61 3.43 -7.52
C GLU A 206 5.08 3.01 -8.90
N ASP A 207 6.07 3.67 -9.50
CA ASP A 207 6.51 3.33 -10.86
C ASP A 207 7.12 1.93 -10.88
N PHE A 208 7.95 1.58 -9.88
CA PHE A 208 8.47 0.23 -9.73
C PHE A 208 7.37 -0.78 -9.37
N GLU A 209 6.41 -0.43 -8.51
CA GLU A 209 5.28 -1.30 -8.21
C GLU A 209 4.43 -1.57 -9.45
N THR A 210 4.09 -0.54 -10.21
CA THR A 210 3.33 -0.62 -11.46
C THR A 210 4.10 -1.46 -12.48
N TYR A 211 5.41 -1.28 -12.59
CA TYR A 211 6.24 -2.12 -13.44
C TYR A 211 6.11 -3.60 -13.06
N VAL A 212 6.33 -3.93 -11.78
CA VAL A 212 6.22 -5.32 -11.30
C VAL A 212 4.81 -5.87 -11.56
N ARG A 213 3.75 -5.11 -11.25
CA ARG A 213 2.36 -5.52 -11.53
C ARG A 213 2.12 -5.78 -13.02
N SER A 214 2.62 -4.90 -13.89
CA SER A 214 2.45 -5.01 -15.35
C SER A 214 3.27 -6.14 -15.99
N SER A 215 4.35 -6.56 -15.34
CA SER A 215 5.20 -7.67 -15.81
C SER A 215 4.63 -9.06 -15.51
N VAL A 216 3.53 -9.13 -14.75
CA VAL A 216 2.92 -10.39 -14.32
C VAL A 216 1.65 -10.65 -15.12
N ASP A 217 1.53 -11.87 -15.63
CA ASP A 217 0.31 -12.33 -16.28
C ASP A 217 -0.87 -12.30 -15.28
N PRO A 218 -1.98 -11.60 -15.59
CA PRO A 218 -3.15 -11.52 -14.72
C PRO A 218 -3.69 -12.88 -14.27
N ASP A 219 -3.62 -13.91 -15.12
CA ASP A 219 -4.07 -15.25 -14.76
C ASP A 219 -3.19 -15.86 -13.64
N LYS A 220 -1.89 -15.53 -13.64
CA LYS A 220 -0.97 -15.94 -12.56
C LYS A 220 -1.29 -15.23 -11.26
N VAL A 221 -1.75 -13.98 -11.30
CA VAL A 221 -2.22 -13.24 -10.12
C VAL A 221 -3.48 -13.89 -9.54
N THR A 222 -4.43 -14.29 -10.39
CA THR A 222 -5.63 -15.05 -9.97
C THR A 222 -5.26 -16.38 -9.30
N VAL A 223 -4.33 -17.13 -9.90
CA VAL A 223 -3.80 -18.38 -9.31
C VAL A 223 -3.08 -18.11 -7.97
N ALA A 224 -2.32 -17.02 -7.87
CA ALA A 224 -1.67 -16.61 -6.63
C ALA A 224 -2.68 -16.27 -5.53
N HIS A 225 -3.79 -15.59 -5.85
CA HIS A 225 -4.90 -15.38 -4.91
C HIS A 225 -5.51 -16.71 -4.46
N GLY A 226 -5.69 -17.68 -5.36
CA GLY A 226 -6.17 -19.02 -4.99
C GLY A 226 -5.25 -19.72 -4.00
N ARG A 227 -3.93 -19.68 -4.25
CA ARG A 227 -2.92 -20.25 -3.35
C ARG A 227 -2.90 -19.57 -1.98
N LEU A 228 -2.97 -18.24 -1.95
CA LEU A 228 -3.02 -17.48 -0.68
C LEU A 228 -4.30 -17.76 0.09
N ALA A 229 -5.44 -17.92 -0.60
CA ALA A 229 -6.68 -18.32 0.02
C ALA A 229 -6.56 -19.68 0.72
N ASP A 230 -5.93 -20.68 0.10
CA ASP A 230 -5.73 -21.99 0.70
C ASP A 230 -4.86 -21.92 1.97
N VAL A 231 -3.74 -21.19 1.90
CA VAL A 231 -2.84 -21.00 3.04
C VAL A 231 -3.56 -20.27 4.18
N PHE A 232 -4.23 -19.16 3.87
CA PHE A 232 -4.89 -18.32 4.87
C PHE A 232 -6.13 -18.99 5.44
N LEU A 233 -6.84 -19.82 4.67
CA LEU A 233 -7.89 -20.67 5.22
C LEU A 233 -7.33 -21.53 6.35
N VAL A 234 -6.17 -22.16 6.21
CA VAL A 234 -5.62 -23.02 7.27
C VAL A 234 -5.24 -22.22 8.52
N SER A 235 -4.64 -21.04 8.38
CA SER A 235 -4.10 -20.27 9.51
C SER A 235 -5.06 -19.23 10.13
N ARG A 236 -6.18 -18.88 9.49
CA ARG A 236 -7.09 -17.78 9.90
C ARG A 236 -7.62 -17.83 11.34
N ALA A 237 -7.61 -18.99 11.99
CA ALA A 237 -8.05 -19.10 13.37
C ALA A 237 -7.01 -18.57 14.38
N THR A 238 -5.74 -18.48 13.97
CA THR A 238 -4.59 -18.15 14.83
C THR A 238 -3.74 -17.01 14.30
N ASP A 239 -3.88 -16.66 13.02
CA ASP A 239 -3.13 -15.61 12.34
C ASP A 239 -4.08 -14.44 11.97
N PRO A 240 -3.90 -13.25 12.57
CA PRO A 240 -4.71 -12.06 12.29
C PRO A 240 -4.64 -11.59 10.83
N ASP A 241 -3.50 -11.73 10.16
CA ASP A 241 -3.32 -11.29 8.77
C ASP A 241 -4.10 -12.21 7.82
N ALA A 242 -3.96 -13.52 8.03
CA ALA A 242 -4.75 -14.51 7.32
C ALA A 242 -6.26 -14.32 7.56
N ALA A 243 -6.67 -14.08 8.81
CA ALA A 243 -8.06 -13.83 9.16
C ALA A 243 -8.64 -12.59 8.45
N THR A 244 -7.82 -11.55 8.32
CA THR A 244 -8.17 -10.30 7.64
C THR A 244 -8.34 -10.49 6.14
N ASN A 245 -7.41 -11.20 5.49
CA ASN A 245 -7.29 -11.19 4.04
C ASN A 245 -7.94 -12.40 3.32
N VAL A 246 -8.26 -13.49 4.03
CA VAL A 246 -8.71 -14.75 3.40
C VAL A 246 -9.92 -14.59 2.45
N ALA A 247 -10.92 -13.80 2.83
CA ALA A 247 -12.12 -13.61 1.99
C ALA A 247 -11.81 -12.81 0.72
N HIS A 248 -10.90 -11.83 0.79
CA HIS A 248 -10.44 -11.09 -0.38
C HIS A 248 -9.69 -12.01 -1.35
N HIS A 249 -8.83 -12.89 -0.85
CA HIS A 249 -8.13 -13.86 -1.68
C HIS A 249 -9.09 -14.86 -2.35
N LEU A 250 -10.09 -15.38 -1.62
CA LEU A 250 -11.13 -16.24 -2.20
C LEU A 250 -11.91 -15.52 -3.30
N SER A 251 -12.37 -14.30 -3.05
CA SER A 251 -13.10 -13.49 -4.03
C SER A 251 -12.26 -13.20 -5.28
N LYS A 252 -11.02 -12.74 -5.12
CA LYS A 252 -10.10 -12.46 -6.25
C LYS A 252 -9.67 -13.72 -7.01
N ALA A 253 -9.78 -14.90 -6.40
CA ALA A 253 -9.56 -16.18 -7.06
C ALA A 253 -10.82 -16.71 -7.80
N GLY A 254 -11.95 -15.98 -7.76
CA GLY A 254 -13.22 -16.42 -8.34
C GLY A 254 -13.91 -17.53 -7.55
N ARG A 255 -13.54 -17.75 -6.28
CA ARG A 255 -14.08 -18.81 -5.42
C ARG A 255 -15.29 -18.32 -4.61
N SER A 256 -16.30 -17.79 -5.32
CA SER A 256 -17.47 -17.13 -4.75
C SER A 256 -18.24 -18.00 -3.76
N ASP A 257 -18.42 -19.28 -4.06
CA ASP A 257 -19.10 -20.23 -3.16
C ASP A 257 -18.37 -20.39 -1.82
N GLU A 258 -17.04 -20.35 -1.83
CA GLU A 258 -16.23 -20.50 -0.61
C GLU A 258 -16.25 -19.23 0.25
N VAL A 259 -16.38 -18.05 -0.36
CA VAL A 259 -16.61 -16.79 0.39
C VAL A 259 -17.93 -16.89 1.15
N VAL A 260 -19.00 -17.33 0.48
CA VAL A 260 -20.32 -17.52 1.10
C VAL A 260 -20.25 -18.58 2.19
N GLN A 261 -19.61 -19.72 1.94
CA GLN A 261 -19.46 -20.77 2.96
C GLN A 261 -18.67 -20.28 4.17
N LEU A 262 -17.59 -19.53 3.98
CA LEU A 262 -16.79 -18.97 5.07
C LEU A 262 -17.65 -18.14 6.01
N VAL A 263 -18.44 -17.20 5.48
CA VAL A 263 -19.28 -16.31 6.31
C VAL A 263 -20.51 -16.99 6.87
N LEU A 264 -20.90 -18.17 6.39
CA LEU A 264 -22.03 -18.93 6.92
C LEU A 264 -21.57 -19.96 7.97
N ALA A 265 -20.36 -20.49 7.82
CA ALA A 265 -19.74 -21.41 8.77
C ALA A 265 -19.17 -20.68 10.00
N GLU A 266 -18.63 -19.47 9.81
CA GLU A 266 -18.01 -18.69 10.88
C GLU A 266 -18.89 -17.49 11.25
N ASP A 267 -19.04 -17.24 12.55
CA ASP A 267 -19.71 -16.02 13.02
C ASP A 267 -18.78 -14.81 13.00
N LEU A 268 -17.52 -14.99 13.37
CA LEU A 268 -16.55 -13.91 13.44
C LEU A 268 -15.13 -14.43 13.11
N PRO A 269 -14.23 -13.57 12.59
CA PRO A 269 -12.83 -13.91 12.39
C PRO A 269 -12.08 -13.99 13.73
N VAL A 270 -12.13 -15.16 14.40
CA VAL A 270 -11.60 -15.36 15.76
C VAL A 270 -10.10 -15.14 15.89
N GLY A 271 -9.32 -15.29 14.80
CA GLY A 271 -7.89 -15.02 14.79
C GLY A 271 -7.54 -13.54 15.03
N ILE A 272 -8.51 -12.63 14.91
CA ILE A 272 -8.33 -11.21 15.22
C ILE A 272 -8.71 -10.98 16.68
N ALA A 273 -7.74 -10.64 17.53
CA ALA A 273 -7.96 -10.42 18.96
C ALA A 273 -8.82 -9.17 19.24
N ASP A 274 -8.56 -8.08 18.50
CA ASP A 274 -9.28 -6.82 18.66
C ASP A 274 -10.75 -6.94 18.25
N GLY A 275 -11.65 -6.54 19.15
CA GLY A 275 -13.09 -6.72 18.97
C GLY A 275 -13.67 -5.85 17.86
N PHE A 276 -13.16 -4.62 17.70
CA PHE A 276 -13.66 -3.68 16.69
C PHE A 276 -13.19 -4.11 15.29
N ARG A 277 -11.89 -4.36 15.14
CA ARG A 277 -11.29 -4.86 13.91
C ARG A 277 -11.92 -6.17 13.46
N ARG A 278 -12.22 -7.07 14.41
CA ARG A 278 -12.94 -8.32 14.14
C ARG A 278 -14.31 -8.07 13.52
N GLN A 279 -15.06 -7.08 14.00
CA GLN A 279 -16.36 -6.74 13.40
C GLN A 279 -16.21 -6.05 12.04
N GLN A 280 -15.19 -5.20 11.85
CA GLN A 280 -14.92 -4.59 10.55
C GLN A 280 -14.60 -5.63 9.48
N VAL A 281 -13.65 -6.52 9.77
CA VAL A 281 -13.31 -7.63 8.87
C VAL A 281 -14.52 -8.53 8.62
N GLN A 282 -15.38 -8.75 9.63
CA GLN A 282 -16.63 -9.48 9.40
C GLN A 282 -17.57 -8.73 8.44
N GLY A 283 -17.67 -7.41 8.55
CA GLY A 283 -18.40 -6.57 7.60
C GLY A 283 -17.89 -6.73 6.17
N ASP A 284 -16.57 -6.64 5.97
CA ASP A 284 -15.93 -6.81 4.66
C ASP A 284 -16.16 -8.21 4.09
N ARG A 285 -16.04 -9.25 4.91
CA ARG A 285 -16.36 -10.64 4.53
C ARG A 285 -17.81 -10.77 4.05
N LEU A 286 -18.76 -10.14 4.75
CA LEU A 286 -20.19 -10.18 4.41
C LEU A 286 -20.50 -9.39 3.13
N ASP A 287 -19.83 -8.25 2.88
CA ASP A 287 -19.96 -7.50 1.62
C ASP A 287 -19.51 -8.36 0.44
N LEU A 288 -18.33 -8.99 0.55
CA LEU A 288 -17.83 -9.91 -0.47
C LEU A 288 -18.77 -11.10 -0.68
N ALA A 289 -19.32 -11.68 0.39
CA ALA A 289 -20.28 -12.78 0.30
C ALA A 289 -21.61 -12.35 -0.33
N ALA A 290 -22.07 -11.12 -0.09
CA ALA A 290 -23.29 -10.59 -0.69
C ALA A 290 -23.12 -10.40 -2.20
N ARG A 291 -21.97 -9.87 -2.64
CA ARG A 291 -21.60 -9.76 -4.06
C ARG A 291 -21.53 -11.15 -4.70
N ALA A 292 -20.85 -12.09 -4.05
CA ALA A 292 -20.74 -13.48 -4.50
C ALA A 292 -22.12 -14.15 -4.66
N ALA A 293 -23.02 -13.99 -3.68
CA ALA A 293 -24.38 -14.55 -3.75
C ALA A 293 -25.23 -13.91 -4.86
N ALA A 294 -25.03 -12.62 -5.12
CA ALA A 294 -25.69 -11.92 -6.22
C ALA A 294 -25.20 -12.41 -7.59
N GLU A 295 -23.90 -12.66 -7.75
CA GLU A 295 -23.29 -13.19 -8.97
C GLU A 295 -23.75 -14.62 -9.30
N THR A 296 -23.90 -15.48 -8.27
CA THR A 296 -24.33 -16.88 -8.45
C THR A 296 -25.85 -17.05 -8.51
N GLY A 297 -26.62 -16.01 -8.18
CA GLY A 297 -28.08 -16.06 -8.15
C GLY A 297 -28.65 -16.88 -7.00
N ASP A 298 -27.87 -17.17 -5.95
CA ASP A 298 -28.34 -17.92 -4.79
C ASP A 298 -29.12 -17.02 -3.82
N ALA A 299 -30.44 -16.99 -4.01
CA ALA A 299 -31.35 -16.21 -3.18
C ALA A 299 -31.32 -16.64 -1.69
N VAL A 300 -31.07 -17.92 -1.40
CA VAL A 300 -31.03 -18.42 -0.02
C VAL A 300 -29.77 -17.94 0.68
N ALA A 301 -28.62 -18.04 0.01
CA ALA A 301 -27.37 -17.46 0.51
C ALA A 301 -27.50 -15.95 0.70
N ALA A 302 -28.08 -15.23 -0.27
CA ALA A 302 -28.26 -13.78 -0.20
C ALA A 302 -29.07 -13.36 1.04
N VAL A 303 -30.20 -14.02 1.31
CA VAL A 303 -31.02 -13.74 2.51
C VAL A 303 -30.24 -14.03 3.79
N ARG A 304 -29.53 -15.16 3.86
CA ARG A 304 -28.74 -15.52 5.05
C ARG A 304 -27.61 -14.53 5.31
N VAL A 305 -26.88 -14.14 4.27
CA VAL A 305 -25.81 -13.12 4.35
C VAL A 305 -26.40 -11.78 4.77
N ALA A 306 -27.53 -11.35 4.22
CA ALA A 306 -28.19 -10.10 4.57
C ALA A 306 -28.60 -10.05 6.06
N VAL A 307 -29.17 -11.13 6.59
CA VAL A 307 -29.53 -11.22 8.02
C VAL A 307 -28.29 -11.07 8.91
N ARG A 308 -27.18 -11.76 8.58
CA ARG A 308 -25.92 -11.61 9.32
C ARG A 308 -25.30 -10.21 9.17
N GLY A 309 -25.50 -9.59 8.00
CA GLY A 309 -25.14 -8.20 7.72
C GLY A 309 -25.83 -7.25 8.69
N CYS A 310 -27.14 -7.39 8.90
CA CYS A 310 -27.90 -6.57 9.84
C CYS A 310 -27.39 -6.70 11.29
N ASP A 311 -27.10 -7.93 11.74
CA ASP A 311 -26.56 -8.17 13.08
C ASP A 311 -25.18 -7.53 13.25
N THR A 312 -24.30 -7.69 12.25
CA THR A 312 -22.94 -7.12 12.26
C THR A 312 -22.99 -5.59 12.23
N ALA A 313 -23.85 -5.00 11.41
CA ALA A 313 -24.05 -3.55 11.36
C ALA A 313 -24.54 -3.00 12.71
N SER A 314 -25.47 -3.69 13.37
CA SER A 314 -25.96 -3.30 14.70
C SER A 314 -24.87 -3.36 15.78
N ARG A 315 -23.98 -4.37 15.71
CA ARG A 315 -22.81 -4.48 16.59
C ARG A 315 -21.80 -3.35 16.34
N ILE A 316 -21.49 -3.07 15.08
CA ILE A 316 -20.58 -1.98 14.69
C ILE A 316 -21.13 -0.61 15.13
N ASP A 317 -22.43 -0.35 14.97
CA ASP A 317 -23.06 0.90 15.45
C ASP A 317 -22.92 1.04 16.97
N THR A 318 -23.20 -0.04 17.71
CA THR A 318 -23.07 -0.04 19.18
C THR A 318 -21.63 0.21 19.62
N LEU A 319 -20.65 -0.45 18.99
CA LEU A 319 -19.24 -0.23 19.26
C LEU A 319 -18.81 1.21 18.91
N SER A 320 -19.27 1.73 17.77
CA SER A 320 -18.96 3.09 17.33
C SER A 320 -19.51 4.12 18.30
N ARG A 321 -20.73 3.95 18.82
CA ARG A 321 -21.28 4.80 19.88
C ARG A 321 -20.48 4.72 21.17
N LEU A 322 -20.04 3.53 21.57
CA LEU A 322 -19.22 3.35 22.78
C LEU A 322 -17.87 4.08 22.66
N VAL A 323 -17.20 3.95 21.51
CA VAL A 323 -15.94 4.63 21.20
C VAL A 323 -16.15 6.15 21.25
N LYS A 324 -17.17 6.66 20.54
CA LYS A 324 -17.49 8.10 20.50
C LYS A 324 -17.76 8.66 21.90
N SER A 325 -18.48 7.93 22.76
CA SER A 325 -18.77 8.39 24.13
C SER A 325 -17.57 8.35 25.09
N ASN A 326 -16.44 7.76 24.69
CA ASN A 326 -15.27 7.54 25.55
C ASN A 326 -13.95 7.76 24.80
N LEU A 327 -13.90 8.80 23.95
CA LEU A 327 -12.72 9.12 23.13
C LEU A 327 -11.46 9.43 23.96
N ASP A 328 -11.64 9.95 25.17
CA ASP A 328 -10.57 10.16 26.14
C ASP A 328 -9.87 8.84 26.54
N LEU A 329 -10.65 7.76 26.66
CA LEU A 329 -10.13 6.42 26.89
C LEU A 329 -9.50 5.83 25.62
N VAL A 330 -10.13 6.03 24.45
CA VAL A 330 -9.59 5.54 23.16
C VAL A 330 -8.25 6.18 22.86
N ALA A 331 -8.11 7.50 23.04
CA ALA A 331 -6.85 8.21 22.86
C ALA A 331 -5.73 7.75 23.80
N ARG A 332 -6.10 7.14 24.95
CA ARG A 332 -5.16 6.72 26.00
C ARG A 332 -4.79 5.24 25.94
N PHE A 333 -5.69 4.39 25.43
CA PHE A 333 -5.56 2.93 25.52
C PHE A 333 -5.61 2.21 24.17
N THR A 334 -5.86 2.93 23.08
CA THR A 334 -5.99 2.36 21.74
C THR A 334 -4.79 2.75 20.87
N ASP A 335 -4.37 1.84 19.99
CA ASP A 335 -3.33 2.06 18.99
C ASP A 335 -3.67 3.27 18.08
N PRO A 336 -2.73 4.19 17.78
CA PRO A 336 -2.92 5.29 16.84
C PRO A 336 -3.57 4.91 15.50
N ASP A 337 -3.29 3.72 14.97
CA ASP A 337 -3.85 3.25 13.70
C ASP A 337 -5.37 3.04 13.77
N LEU A 338 -5.88 2.68 14.95
CA LEU A 338 -7.32 2.52 15.21
C LEU A 338 -8.01 3.89 15.42
N LEU A 339 -7.33 4.89 15.97
CA LEU A 339 -7.85 6.27 16.07
C LEU A 339 -8.09 6.87 14.67
N GLN A 340 -7.24 6.53 13.69
CA GLN A 340 -7.33 7.01 12.33
C GLN A 340 -8.63 6.55 11.64
N GLU A 341 -9.05 5.30 11.84
CA GLU A 341 -10.31 4.78 11.28
C GLU A 341 -11.55 5.39 11.95
N HIS A 342 -11.46 5.78 13.23
CA HIS A 342 -12.57 6.39 13.97
C HIS A 342 -12.83 7.86 13.60
N ALA A 343 -11.78 8.65 13.36
CA ALA A 343 -11.90 10.06 13.00
C ALA A 343 -12.65 10.26 11.67
N VAL A 344 -12.59 9.29 10.75
CA VAL A 344 -13.20 9.37 9.41
C VAL A 344 -14.72 9.15 9.41
N ARG A 345 -15.30 8.60 10.50
CA ARG A 345 -16.74 8.25 10.60
C ARG A 345 -17.53 9.11 11.59
N ALA A 346 -16.99 10.24 12.03
CA ALA A 346 -17.72 11.20 12.85
C ALA A 346 -18.72 12.00 11.99
N GLU A 347 -19.90 12.29 12.55
CA GLU A 347 -20.83 13.22 11.91
C GLU A 347 -20.23 14.64 11.92
N PRO A 348 -20.53 15.48 10.92
CA PRO A 348 -20.03 16.85 10.90
C PRO A 348 -20.65 17.64 12.06
N GLY A 349 -19.83 18.14 12.98
CA GLY A 349 -20.25 19.23 13.87
C GLY A 349 -19.80 19.19 15.34
N GLU A 350 -19.21 18.09 15.83
CA GLU A 350 -18.73 18.05 17.22
C GLU A 350 -17.22 17.83 17.28
N TRP A 351 -16.53 18.75 17.97
CA TRP A 351 -15.11 18.62 18.30
C TRP A 351 -14.94 17.54 19.38
N LEU A 352 -14.22 16.49 19.02
CA LEU A 352 -14.10 15.25 19.79
C LEU A 352 -12.75 15.09 20.51
N GLY A 353 -11.93 16.15 20.52
CA GLY A 353 -10.64 16.20 21.20
C GLY A 353 -10.73 16.76 22.63
N PRO A 354 -9.74 16.47 23.50
CA PRO A 354 -9.75 16.97 24.87
C PRO A 354 -9.60 18.50 24.91
N VAL A 355 -10.25 19.10 25.91
CA VAL A 355 -9.99 20.47 26.37
C VAL A 355 -8.70 20.51 27.17
#